data_AF-A0A024UBK7-F1
#
_entry.id   AF-A0A024UBK7-F1
#
_cell.length_a   1.000
_cell.length_b   1.000
_cell.length_c   1.000
_cell.angle_alpha   90.00
_cell.angle_beta   90.00
_cell.angle_gamma   90.00
#
_symmetry.space_group_name_H-M   'P 1'
#
loop_
_entity.id
_entity.type
_entity.pdbx_description
1 polymer ?
#
loop_
_entity_poly.entity_id
_entity_poly.type
_entity_poly.pdbx_seq_one_letter_code
_entity_poly.pdbx_strand_id
1 'polypeptide(L)'
;MGVVTSICCAPEDDSQHLFRRKRPALDKNARVIRIVLEKATDLPASDLEVMGGKSDPYVSFQFGKQRRRTDVIDNTLNPVWKHQEYEFIVSNADVAQHKVLKIRVMDHDVLSADDLLGDLEFDMTNWTGATRLADAALKPYDLRVPPAFDAQNVKAQLHMSICFLTPWEAAARITQEIWENERWLTTTQSWSKNYLTYGDKHAWTSSNGKQGGPSFKDALPDIPDGYVQAGQWQYDVSHGDANGWVYANTFSGPWRKEKGALHRVRRRLWVNHYDRCPEHVAPAAF
;
A
#
# COMPACT_ATOMS: atom_id res chain seq x y z
N MET A 1 -36.95 35.75 -9.86
CA MET A 1 -38.24 35.17 -9.38
C MET A 1 -38.72 34.21 -10.46
N GLY A 2 -39.06 32.96 -10.23
CA GLY A 2 -39.20 32.21 -8.99
C GLY A 2 -38.84 30.74 -9.19
N VAL A 3 -38.79 30.08 -8.04
CA VAL A 3 -38.47 28.68 -7.79
C VAL A 3 -39.55 27.77 -8.38
N VAL A 4 -39.16 26.63 -8.94
CA VAL A 4 -40.08 25.50 -9.15
C VAL A 4 -39.56 24.31 -8.35
N THR A 5 -40.12 24.17 -7.16
CA THR A 5 -40.23 22.92 -6.42
C THR A 5 -41.14 21.96 -7.17
N SER A 6 -40.73 20.70 -7.33
CA SER A 6 -41.64 19.60 -7.62
C SER A 6 -41.25 18.40 -6.75
N ILE A 7 -42.07 18.15 -5.75
CA ILE A 7 -42.16 16.90 -5.01
C ILE A 7 -43.06 16.00 -5.85
N CYS A 8 -42.58 14.81 -6.22
CA CYS A 8 -43.44 13.68 -6.57
C CYS A 8 -42.83 12.41 -5.95
N CYS A 9 -43.50 11.90 -4.93
CA CYS A 9 -43.35 10.53 -4.44
C CYS A 9 -43.81 9.53 -5.50
N ALA A 10 -43.08 8.41 -5.64
CA ALA A 10 -43.59 7.09 -6.03
C ALA A 10 -42.45 6.06 -5.86
N PRO A 11 -42.75 4.76 -5.74
CA PRO A 11 -43.44 4.07 -4.65
C PRO A 11 -42.46 3.14 -3.89
N GLU A 12 -42.85 2.69 -2.69
CA GLU A 12 -42.17 1.60 -1.98
C GLU A 12 -42.34 0.30 -2.77
N ASP A 13 -41.29 -0.13 -3.46
CA ASP A 13 -41.17 -1.49 -4.02
C ASP A 13 -40.40 -2.37 -3.02
N ASP A 14 -41.17 -3.12 -2.25
CA ASP A 14 -40.77 -3.91 -1.08
C ASP A 14 -40.15 -5.29 -1.47
N SER A 15 -39.44 -5.36 -2.60
CA SER A 15 -39.00 -6.64 -3.19
C SER A 15 -37.48 -6.80 -3.41
N GLN A 16 -36.64 -5.89 -2.94
CA GLN A 16 -35.16 -5.99 -3.11
C GLN A 16 -34.38 -6.38 -1.83
N HIS A 17 -35.02 -7.06 -0.86
CA HIS A 17 -34.35 -7.47 0.39
C HIS A 17 -33.53 -8.77 0.32
N LEU A 18 -33.43 -9.41 -0.85
CA LEU A 18 -32.56 -10.57 -1.03
C LEU A 18 -31.33 -10.14 -1.81
N PHE A 19 -30.14 -10.32 -1.20
CA PHE A 19 -28.80 -10.03 -1.74
C PHE A 19 -28.17 -8.66 -1.46
N ARG A 20 -28.55 -7.94 -0.39
CA ARG A 20 -27.52 -7.14 0.31
C ARG A 20 -26.66 -8.13 1.10
N ARG A 21 -25.56 -8.61 0.52
CA ARG A 21 -24.47 -9.22 1.30
C ARG A 21 -24.04 -8.17 2.32
N LYS A 22 -24.62 -8.20 3.53
CA LYS A 22 -24.15 -7.42 4.67
C LYS A 22 -22.66 -7.73 4.74
N ARG A 23 -21.81 -6.70 4.55
CA ARG A 23 -20.41 -6.81 4.96
C ARG A 23 -20.45 -7.34 6.39
N PRO A 24 -19.72 -8.43 6.72
CA PRO A 24 -19.73 -8.94 8.08
C PRO A 24 -19.48 -7.75 9.01
N ALA A 25 -20.39 -7.56 9.97
CA ALA A 25 -20.28 -6.47 10.91
C ALA A 25 -18.90 -6.59 11.54
N LEU A 26 -18.04 -5.61 11.29
CA LEU A 26 -16.71 -5.63 11.85
C LEU A 26 -16.86 -5.65 13.37
N ASP A 27 -16.14 -6.53 14.05
CA ASP A 27 -16.20 -6.67 15.50
C ASP A 27 -16.09 -5.28 16.15
N LYS A 28 -17.01 -4.95 17.06
CA LYS A 28 -17.02 -3.65 17.76
C LYS A 28 -15.72 -3.41 18.53
N ASN A 29 -15.04 -4.50 18.89
CA ASN A 29 -13.74 -4.50 19.55
C ASN A 29 -12.57 -4.66 18.58
N ALA A 30 -12.82 -4.70 17.27
CA ALA A 30 -11.75 -4.64 16.30
C ALA A 30 -11.02 -3.31 16.40
N ARG A 31 -9.76 -3.35 15.99
CA ARG A 31 -8.84 -2.25 15.87
C ARG A 31 -8.13 -2.37 14.53
N VAL A 32 -7.62 -1.27 14.04
CA VAL A 32 -6.84 -1.22 12.81
C VAL A 32 -5.46 -0.69 13.16
N ILE A 33 -4.44 -1.50 12.90
CA ILE A 33 -3.05 -1.03 12.91
C ILE A 33 -2.83 -0.41 11.54
N ARG A 34 -2.59 0.90 11.49
CA ARG A 34 -2.16 1.59 10.27
C ARG A 34 -0.71 2.00 10.40
N ILE A 35 0.08 1.63 9.40
CA ILE A 35 1.48 1.97 9.26
C ILE A 35 1.62 2.82 8.01
N VAL A 36 2.25 3.99 8.11
CA VAL A 36 2.62 4.81 6.96
C VAL A 36 4.13 4.75 6.81
N LEU A 37 4.60 4.07 5.77
CA LEU A 37 6.02 3.88 5.51
C LEU A 37 6.58 5.00 4.63
N GLU A 38 7.74 5.54 4.98
CA GLU A 38 8.40 6.58 4.20
C GLU A 38 9.67 6.11 3.51
N LYS A 39 10.64 5.63 4.29
CA LYS A 39 11.98 5.27 3.80
C LYS A 39 12.73 4.41 4.81
N ALA A 40 13.83 3.81 4.38
CA ALA A 40 14.88 3.34 5.28
C ALA A 40 16.19 4.08 4.98
N THR A 41 17.10 4.09 5.93
CA THR A 41 18.41 4.73 5.80
C THR A 41 19.50 3.85 6.37
N ASP A 42 20.68 3.93 5.76
CA ASP A 42 21.90 3.27 6.23
C ASP A 42 21.72 1.76 6.45
N LEU A 43 21.05 1.10 5.49
CA LEU A 43 20.92 -0.36 5.51
C LEU A 43 22.28 -1.04 5.25
N PRO A 44 22.51 -2.24 5.79
CA PRO A 44 23.69 -3.02 5.43
C PRO A 44 23.66 -3.43 3.96
N ALA A 45 24.84 -3.62 3.39
CA ALA A 45 25.02 -4.16 2.05
C ALA A 45 25.08 -5.69 2.12
N SER A 46 24.17 -6.38 1.43
CA SER A 46 24.22 -7.85 1.31
C SER A 46 25.15 -8.32 0.19
N ASP A 47 25.20 -7.60 -0.94
CA ASP A 47 26.00 -8.00 -2.09
C ASP A 47 27.51 -7.78 -1.89
N LEU A 48 28.28 -8.84 -2.16
CA LEU A 48 29.73 -8.87 -1.97
C LEU A 48 30.46 -8.36 -3.22
N GLU A 49 30.36 -7.07 -3.53
CA GLU A 49 31.11 -6.46 -4.65
C GLU A 49 32.28 -5.57 -4.19
N VAL A 50 33.06 -6.05 -3.21
CA VAL A 50 34.44 -5.63 -2.84
C VAL A 50 34.73 -4.13 -2.53
N MET A 51 33.91 -3.15 -2.92
CA MET A 51 34.10 -1.71 -2.65
C MET A 51 32.78 -0.90 -2.71
N GLY A 52 31.73 -1.36 -2.02
CA GLY A 52 30.49 -0.58 -1.84
C GLY A 52 29.23 -1.27 -2.35
N GLY A 53 29.07 -2.56 -2.01
CA GLY A 53 27.86 -3.33 -2.31
C GLY A 53 26.58 -2.60 -1.91
N LYS A 54 25.50 -2.88 -2.62
CA LYS A 54 24.18 -2.33 -2.36
C LYS A 54 23.22 -3.48 -2.08
N SER A 55 21.97 -3.12 -1.81
CA SER A 55 20.88 -4.07 -1.61
C SER A 55 19.70 -3.67 -2.48
N ASP A 56 18.81 -4.61 -2.69
CA ASP A 56 17.48 -4.48 -3.27
C ASP A 56 16.41 -4.59 -2.15
N PRO A 57 16.33 -3.62 -1.21
CA PRO A 57 15.48 -3.72 -0.03
C PRO A 57 13.97 -3.70 -0.32
N TYR A 58 13.23 -4.49 0.46
CA TYR A 58 11.79 -4.37 0.69
C TYR A 58 11.43 -4.56 2.16
N VAL A 59 10.27 -4.06 2.59
CA VAL A 59 9.77 -4.22 3.96
C VAL A 59 8.65 -5.24 3.98
N SER A 60 8.75 -6.25 4.85
CA SER A 60 7.67 -7.16 5.18
C SER A 60 7.08 -6.82 6.55
N PHE A 61 5.77 -6.65 6.58
CA PHE A 61 4.98 -6.46 7.78
C PHE A 61 4.17 -7.74 8.06
N GLN A 62 4.23 -8.23 9.29
CA GLN A 62 3.50 -9.43 9.68
C GLN A 62 2.86 -9.28 11.06
N PHE A 63 1.55 -9.54 11.11
CA PHE A 63 0.81 -9.70 12.35
C PHE A 63 -0.05 -10.97 12.28
N GLY A 64 0.30 -11.96 13.09
CA GLY A 64 -0.31 -13.29 13.01
C GLY A 64 -0.19 -13.91 11.61
N LYS A 65 -1.34 -14.23 11.00
CA LYS A 65 -1.44 -14.77 9.63
C LYS A 65 -1.45 -13.69 8.55
N GLN A 66 -1.66 -12.43 8.92
CA GLN A 66 -1.71 -11.32 7.97
C GLN A 66 -0.28 -10.91 7.62
N ARG A 67 0.02 -10.88 6.32
CA ARG A 67 1.30 -10.40 5.79
C ARG A 67 1.05 -9.32 4.75
N ARG A 68 1.90 -8.30 4.76
CA ARG A 68 2.02 -7.27 3.73
C ARG A 68 3.49 -7.11 3.37
N ARG A 69 3.77 -6.71 2.14
CA ARG A 69 5.13 -6.34 1.71
C ARG A 69 5.10 -5.13 0.81
N THR A 70 6.16 -4.35 0.84
CA THR A 70 6.40 -3.27 -0.12
C THR A 70 6.86 -3.82 -1.46
N ASP A 71 6.87 -2.94 -2.47
CA ASP A 71 7.70 -3.15 -3.63
C ASP A 71 9.19 -3.13 -3.23
N VAL A 72 10.00 -3.84 -4.01
CA VAL A 72 11.46 -3.83 -3.93
C VAL A 72 11.98 -2.54 -4.52
N ILE A 73 12.87 -1.85 -3.80
CA ILE A 73 13.61 -0.71 -4.33
C ILE A 73 15.05 -1.13 -4.45
N ASP A 74 15.55 -1.11 -5.67
CA ASP A 74 16.80 -1.73 -6.04
C ASP A 74 18.03 -0.83 -5.88
N ASN A 75 19.17 -1.48 -5.69
CA ASN A 75 20.51 -0.90 -5.75
C ASN A 75 20.64 0.33 -4.85
N THR A 76 20.14 0.23 -3.62
CA THR A 76 20.17 1.32 -2.64
C THR A 76 20.17 0.82 -1.20
N LEU A 77 20.96 1.49 -0.36
CA LEU A 77 20.94 1.32 1.09
C LEU A 77 20.00 2.34 1.78
N ASN A 78 19.38 3.22 0.98
CA ASN A 78 18.49 4.29 1.44
C ASN A 78 17.19 4.30 0.61
N PRO A 79 16.40 3.21 0.64
CA PRO A 79 15.17 3.09 -0.14
C PRO A 79 14.10 4.08 0.35
N VAL A 80 13.27 4.57 -0.57
CA VAL A 80 12.21 5.53 -0.29
C VAL A 80 10.90 5.05 -0.89
N TRP A 81 9.94 4.68 -0.03
CA TRP A 81 8.60 4.17 -0.40
C TRP A 81 7.48 5.22 -0.31
N LYS A 82 7.78 6.46 0.10
CA LYS A 82 6.87 7.60 0.36
C LYS A 82 5.38 7.29 0.56
N HIS A 83 4.93 7.44 1.81
CA HIS A 83 3.53 7.48 2.21
C HIS A 83 2.69 6.24 1.84
N GLN A 84 3.32 5.07 1.65
CA GLN A 84 2.58 3.83 1.46
C GLN A 84 1.91 3.39 2.77
N GLU A 85 0.59 3.17 2.72
CA GLU A 85 -0.21 2.77 3.88
C GLU A 85 -0.38 1.25 3.95
N TYR A 86 -0.12 0.68 5.13
CA TYR A 86 -0.30 -0.74 5.41
C TYR A 86 -1.25 -0.93 6.59
N GLU A 87 -2.32 -1.68 6.36
CA GLU A 87 -3.34 -1.91 7.37
C GLU A 87 -3.50 -3.38 7.77
N PHE A 88 -3.69 -3.57 9.07
CA PHE A 88 -4.04 -4.85 9.69
C PHE A 88 -5.30 -4.67 10.52
N ILE A 89 -6.34 -5.45 10.21
CA ILE A 89 -7.55 -5.51 11.03
C ILE A 89 -7.29 -6.54 12.12
N VAL A 90 -7.37 -6.14 13.38
CA VAL A 90 -7.03 -6.99 14.52
C VAL A 90 -8.15 -6.96 15.56
N SER A 91 -8.53 -8.12 16.09
CA SER A 91 -9.39 -8.21 17.26
C SER A 91 -8.58 -8.24 18.56
N ASN A 92 -9.22 -8.02 19.70
CA ASN A 92 -8.57 -8.22 21.01
C ASN A 92 -8.04 -9.64 21.18
N ALA A 93 -8.71 -10.65 20.61
CA ALA A 93 -8.25 -12.03 20.63
C ALA A 93 -6.96 -12.21 19.80
N ASP A 94 -6.89 -11.59 18.62
CA ASP A 94 -5.68 -11.62 17.79
C ASP A 94 -4.49 -10.96 18.50
N VAL A 95 -4.72 -9.82 19.18
CA VAL A 95 -3.70 -9.12 19.98
C VAL A 95 -3.22 -10.01 21.14
N ALA A 96 -4.14 -10.67 21.86
CA ALA A 96 -3.77 -11.57 22.95
C ALA A 96 -2.97 -12.80 22.47
N GLN A 97 -3.31 -13.32 21.27
CA GLN A 97 -2.67 -14.51 20.71
C GLN A 97 -1.30 -14.21 20.09
N HIS A 98 -1.20 -13.19 19.24
CA HIS A 98 -0.01 -12.94 18.43
C HIS A 98 0.95 -11.95 19.06
N LYS A 99 0.43 -11.01 19.87
CA LYS A 99 1.14 -10.02 20.70
C LYS A 99 2.07 -9.05 20.00
N VAL A 100 2.71 -9.45 18.90
CA VAL A 100 3.79 -8.70 18.26
C VAL A 100 3.49 -8.46 16.79
N LEU A 101 3.65 -7.21 16.37
CA LEU A 101 3.79 -6.84 14.96
C LEU A 101 5.27 -6.94 14.58
N LYS A 102 5.58 -7.80 13.61
CA LYS A 102 6.93 -8.01 13.10
C LYS A 102 7.14 -7.19 11.84
N ILE A 103 8.24 -6.46 11.80
CA ILE A 103 8.63 -5.66 10.64
C ILE A 103 10.06 -6.05 10.29
N ARG A 104 10.25 -6.47 9.04
CA ARG A 104 11.55 -6.95 8.54
C ARG A 104 11.90 -6.22 7.27
N VAL A 105 13.10 -5.68 7.20
CA VAL A 105 13.71 -5.18 5.97
C VAL A 105 14.55 -6.31 5.40
N MET A 106 14.22 -6.73 4.19
CA MET A 106 14.81 -7.87 3.51
C MET A 106 15.49 -7.39 2.24
N ASP A 107 16.58 -8.04 1.85
CA ASP A 107 17.19 -7.90 0.53
C ASP A 107 16.55 -8.88 -0.45
N HIS A 108 16.16 -8.43 -1.64
CA HIS A 108 15.57 -9.31 -2.62
C HIS A 108 16.62 -9.91 -3.56
N ASP A 109 16.80 -11.23 -3.47
CA ASP A 109 17.70 -11.97 -4.33
C ASP A 109 16.97 -12.79 -5.39
N VAL A 110 17.48 -12.73 -6.63
CA VAL A 110 16.87 -13.47 -7.74
C VAL A 110 17.27 -14.95 -7.75
N LEU A 111 18.49 -15.26 -7.29
CA LEU A 111 19.10 -16.59 -7.41
C LEU A 111 19.28 -17.30 -6.06
N SER A 112 19.09 -16.60 -4.95
CA SER A 112 19.22 -17.09 -3.57
C SER A 112 17.96 -16.79 -2.75
N ALA A 113 17.97 -17.22 -1.49
CA ALA A 113 16.96 -16.79 -0.54
C ALA A 113 17.26 -15.35 -0.10
N ASP A 114 16.22 -14.53 0.01
CA ASP A 114 16.30 -13.15 0.48
C ASP A 114 16.99 -13.04 1.86
N ASP A 115 17.97 -12.14 1.97
CA ASP A 115 18.71 -11.88 3.20
C ASP A 115 17.99 -10.88 4.13
N LEU A 116 18.07 -11.11 5.45
CA LEU A 116 17.52 -10.16 6.42
C LEU A 116 18.49 -8.99 6.63
N LEU A 117 18.12 -7.77 6.25
CA LEU A 117 18.94 -6.57 6.47
C LEU A 117 18.73 -5.97 7.86
N GLY A 118 17.53 -6.13 8.41
CA GLY A 118 17.24 -5.71 9.78
C GLY A 118 15.78 -5.95 10.15
N ASP A 119 15.51 -6.04 11.45
CA ASP A 119 14.16 -6.22 11.96
C ASP A 119 13.83 -5.33 13.15
N LEU A 120 12.54 -5.09 13.35
CA LEU A 120 12.03 -4.50 14.58
C LEU A 120 10.66 -5.09 14.90
N GLU A 121 10.32 -5.11 16.17
CA GLU A 121 9.11 -5.71 16.70
C GLU A 121 8.37 -4.71 17.60
N PHE A 122 7.06 -4.58 17.41
CA PHE A 122 6.20 -3.80 18.32
C PHE A 122 5.33 -4.73 19.16
N ASP A 123 5.37 -4.55 20.49
CA ASP A 123 4.40 -5.15 21.39
C ASP A 123 3.04 -4.46 21.24
N MET A 124 2.07 -5.21 20.73
CA MET A 124 0.71 -4.78 20.52
C MET A 124 -0.17 -4.92 21.77
N THR A 125 0.29 -5.66 22.79
CA THR A 125 -0.47 -5.85 24.04
C THR A 125 -0.42 -4.62 24.95
N ASN A 126 0.69 -3.89 24.94
CA ASN A 126 0.91 -2.69 25.74
C ASN A 126 1.13 -1.46 24.85
N TRP A 127 0.23 -1.24 23.89
CA TRP A 127 0.34 -0.13 22.97
C TRP A 127 0.28 1.23 23.69
N THR A 128 1.37 2.00 23.62
CA THR A 128 1.45 3.37 24.16
C THR A 128 1.61 4.43 23.07
N GLY A 129 1.52 4.03 21.80
CA GLY A 129 1.68 4.92 20.65
C GLY A 129 0.40 5.68 20.30
N ALA A 130 0.39 6.28 19.11
CA ALA A 130 -0.73 7.08 18.64
C ALA A 130 -2.02 6.24 18.51
N THR A 131 -3.13 6.77 19.00
CA THR A 131 -4.48 6.19 18.84
C THR A 131 -5.35 6.99 17.87
N ARG A 132 -4.83 8.10 17.35
CA ARG A 132 -5.46 8.94 16.33
C ARG A 132 -4.45 9.22 15.24
N LEU A 133 -4.92 9.35 14.00
CA LEU A 133 -4.06 9.61 12.84
C LEU A 133 -3.30 10.94 12.97
N ALA A 134 -3.93 11.97 13.54
CA ALA A 134 -3.30 13.27 13.76
C ALA A 134 -2.10 13.23 14.73
N ASP A 135 -2.06 12.24 15.62
CA ASP A 135 -0.97 12.06 16.58
C ASP A 135 0.14 11.12 16.04
N ALA A 136 -0.11 10.49 14.88
CA ALA A 136 0.79 9.52 14.25
C ALA A 136 1.93 10.25 13.54
N ALA A 137 2.91 10.72 14.32
CA ALA A 137 4.10 11.36 13.78
C ALA A 137 5.01 10.35 13.06
N LEU A 138 5.59 10.77 11.93
CA LEU A 138 6.68 10.06 11.26
C LEU A 138 7.92 10.09 12.17
N LYS A 139 8.44 8.91 12.51
CA LYS A 139 9.61 8.75 13.40
C LYS A 139 10.62 7.78 12.80
N PRO A 140 11.93 7.96 13.06
CA PRO A 140 12.92 6.93 12.83
C PRO A 140 12.82 5.85 13.90
N TYR A 141 12.91 4.59 13.49
CA TYR A 141 13.02 3.42 14.36
C TYR A 141 14.30 2.68 14.02
N ASP A 142 15.14 2.43 15.02
CA ASP A 142 16.38 1.68 14.85
C ASP A 142 16.04 0.22 14.52
N LEU A 143 16.72 -0.32 13.52
CA LEU A 143 16.62 -1.72 13.14
C LEU A 143 17.63 -2.54 13.93
N ARG A 144 17.22 -3.72 14.39
CA ARG A 144 18.14 -4.75 14.84
C ARG A 144 18.77 -5.37 13.60
N VAL A 145 20.04 -5.08 13.40
CA VAL A 145 20.82 -5.62 12.28
C VAL A 145 21.36 -7.01 12.67
N PRO A 146 21.32 -8.00 11.77
CA PRO A 146 21.90 -9.32 12.05
C PRO A 146 23.41 -9.28 12.26
N PRO A 147 23.98 -10.15 13.12
CA PRO A 147 25.41 -10.15 13.44
C PRO A 147 26.35 -10.31 12.23
N ALA A 148 25.86 -10.89 11.13
CA ALA A 148 26.60 -11.01 9.89
C ALA A 148 27.06 -9.64 9.33
N PHE A 149 26.37 -8.55 9.68
CA PHE A 149 26.68 -7.20 9.22
C PHE A 149 27.33 -6.31 10.29
N ASP A 150 27.66 -6.83 11.49
CA ASP A 150 28.23 -6.04 12.59
C ASP A 150 29.50 -5.27 12.18
N ALA A 151 30.32 -5.87 11.31
CA ALA A 151 31.55 -5.26 10.81
C ALA A 151 31.31 -4.01 9.95
N GLN A 152 30.12 -3.86 9.36
CA GLN A 152 29.77 -2.70 8.54
C GLN A 152 29.45 -1.46 9.39
N ASN A 153 29.18 -1.64 10.70
CA ASN A 153 28.91 -0.55 11.66
C ASN A 153 27.83 0.44 11.19
N VAL A 154 26.79 -0.09 10.54
CA VAL A 154 25.66 0.68 10.03
C VAL A 154 24.69 1.08 11.15
N LYS A 155 23.99 2.19 10.96
CA LYS A 155 22.92 2.69 11.83
C LYS A 155 21.59 2.62 11.10
N ALA A 156 21.22 1.40 10.72
CA ALA A 156 20.02 1.11 9.95
C ALA A 156 18.76 1.63 10.66
N GLN A 157 18.00 2.49 9.98
CA GLN A 157 16.76 3.08 10.51
C GLN A 157 15.61 2.93 9.53
N LEU A 158 14.42 2.66 10.05
CA LEU A 158 13.17 2.66 9.31
C LEU A 158 12.33 3.87 9.71
N HIS A 159 11.97 4.72 8.74
CA HIS A 159 11.14 5.89 8.95
C HIS A 159 9.69 5.57 8.62
N MET A 160 8.84 5.58 9.65
CA MET A 160 7.40 5.34 9.49
C MET A 160 6.59 6.01 10.60
N SER A 161 5.29 6.14 10.39
CA SER A 161 4.33 6.36 11.49
C SER A 161 3.52 5.08 11.70
N ILE A 162 3.10 4.86 12.93
CA ILE A 162 2.25 3.72 13.29
C ILE A 162 1.20 4.20 14.28
N CYS A 163 -0.05 3.83 14.03
CA CYS A 163 -1.18 4.17 14.89
C CYS A 163 -2.18 3.03 15.02
N PHE A 164 -2.85 3.04 16.16
CA PHE A 164 -3.85 2.04 16.52
C PHE A 164 -5.22 2.69 16.55
N LEU A 165 -5.96 2.50 15.46
CA LEU A 165 -7.22 3.18 15.22
C LEU A 165 -8.40 2.27 15.56
N THR A 166 -9.53 2.85 15.92
CA THR A 166 -10.79 2.14 15.75
C THR A 166 -11.06 1.94 14.25
N PRO A 167 -11.83 0.92 13.86
CA PRO A 167 -12.23 0.78 12.47
C PRO A 167 -13.03 1.97 11.96
N TRP A 168 -13.76 2.63 12.85
CA TRP A 168 -14.41 3.88 12.52
C TRP A 168 -13.36 4.92 12.10
N GLU A 169 -12.36 5.21 12.93
CA GLU A 169 -11.33 6.20 12.62
C GLU A 169 -10.49 5.84 11.38
N ALA A 170 -10.10 4.57 11.23
CA ALA A 170 -9.39 4.10 10.03
C ALA A 170 -10.22 4.35 8.77
N ALA A 171 -11.53 4.15 8.85
CA ALA A 171 -12.44 4.40 7.76
C ALA A 171 -12.79 5.90 7.60
N ALA A 172 -12.16 6.84 8.31
CA ALA A 172 -12.44 8.28 8.09
C ALA A 172 -11.96 8.77 6.73
N ARG A 173 -10.84 8.23 6.28
CA ARG A 173 -10.29 8.42 4.94
C ARG A 173 -9.90 7.06 4.39
N ILE A 174 -10.38 6.75 3.19
CA ILE A 174 -9.95 5.59 2.43
C ILE A 174 -9.08 6.05 1.27
N THR A 175 -7.95 5.38 1.09
CA THR A 175 -7.06 5.56 -0.05
C THR A 175 -7.43 4.53 -1.11
N GLN A 176 -7.65 5.00 -2.33
CA GLN A 176 -7.94 4.16 -3.49
C GLN A 176 -6.78 4.23 -4.46
N GLU A 177 -6.46 3.07 -5.02
CA GLU A 177 -5.27 2.88 -5.85
C GLU A 177 -5.61 2.09 -7.11
N ILE A 178 -5.09 2.57 -8.23
CA ILE A 178 -5.24 1.96 -9.55
C ILE A 178 -3.90 1.97 -10.27
N TRP A 179 -3.59 0.88 -10.95
CA TRP A 179 -2.41 0.77 -11.79
C TRP A 179 -2.76 0.98 -13.26
N GLU A 180 -2.02 1.87 -13.90
CA GLU A 180 -1.95 2.03 -15.35
C GLU A 180 -0.79 1.18 -15.90
N ASN A 181 -1.01 0.38 -16.93
CA ASN A 181 -0.06 -0.58 -17.45
C ASN A 181 0.18 -0.41 -18.95
N GLU A 182 1.43 -0.49 -19.38
CA GLU A 182 1.80 -0.43 -20.79
C GLU A 182 2.94 -1.40 -21.14
N ARG A 183 3.01 -1.78 -22.42
CA ARG A 183 4.09 -2.58 -22.98
C ARG A 183 4.92 -1.75 -23.96
N TRP A 184 6.21 -2.04 -24.02
CA TRP A 184 7.13 -1.51 -25.00
C TRP A 184 7.05 -2.34 -26.29
N LEU A 185 6.93 -1.66 -27.42
CA LEU A 185 7.06 -2.27 -28.73
C LEU A 185 8.37 -1.80 -29.37
N THR A 186 9.26 -2.74 -29.69
CA THR A 186 10.59 -2.45 -30.23
C THR A 186 10.55 -1.86 -31.64
N THR A 187 9.56 -2.24 -32.45
CA THR A 187 9.42 -1.77 -33.84
C THR A 187 9.02 -0.30 -33.91
N THR A 188 8.15 0.16 -33.01
CA THR A 188 7.70 1.56 -32.93
C THR A 188 8.51 2.39 -31.95
N GLN A 189 9.37 1.75 -31.16
CA GLN A 189 10.12 2.36 -30.06
C GLN A 189 9.23 3.22 -29.15
N SER A 190 8.05 2.69 -28.81
CA SER A 190 7.08 3.40 -27.99
C SER A 190 6.42 2.50 -26.96
N TRP A 191 5.89 3.14 -25.92
CA TRP A 191 5.05 2.51 -24.93
C TRP A 191 3.58 2.69 -25.30
N SER A 192 2.78 1.65 -25.13
CA SER A 192 1.33 1.77 -25.27
C SER A 192 0.61 0.64 -24.54
N LYS A 193 -0.55 0.96 -23.98
CA LYS A 193 -1.54 -0.03 -23.55
C LYS A 193 -2.02 -0.95 -24.68
N ASN A 194 -1.97 -0.47 -25.92
CA ASN A 194 -2.40 -1.26 -27.10
C ASN A 194 -1.39 -2.34 -27.47
N TYR A 195 -0.21 -2.33 -26.87
CA TYR A 195 0.81 -3.35 -27.10
C TYR A 195 0.71 -4.50 -26.10
N LEU A 196 -0.14 -4.40 -25.07
CA LEU A 196 -0.36 -5.48 -24.10
C LEU A 196 -0.81 -6.77 -24.80
N THR A 197 -0.22 -7.89 -24.42
CA THR A 197 -0.46 -9.20 -25.04
C THR A 197 -1.26 -10.13 -24.13
N TYR A 198 -1.70 -11.26 -24.67
CA TYR A 198 -2.31 -12.31 -23.85
C TYR A 198 -1.37 -12.73 -22.71
N GLY A 199 -1.90 -12.78 -21.48
CA GLY A 199 -1.13 -13.05 -20.26
C GLY A 199 -0.64 -11.80 -19.52
N ASP A 200 -0.73 -10.62 -20.13
CA ASP A 200 -0.42 -9.36 -19.45
C ASP A 200 -1.52 -8.92 -18.49
N LYS A 201 -1.17 -8.01 -17.58
CA LYS A 201 -2.15 -7.21 -16.85
C LYS A 201 -2.95 -6.35 -17.83
N HIS A 202 -4.22 -6.08 -17.51
CA HIS A 202 -5.02 -5.12 -18.25
C HIS A 202 -4.41 -3.71 -18.21
N ALA A 203 -4.77 -2.87 -19.17
CA ALA A 203 -4.30 -1.49 -19.25
C ALA A 203 -4.54 -0.70 -17.96
N TRP A 204 -5.66 -0.99 -17.29
CA TRP A 204 -5.99 -0.47 -15.98
C TRP A 204 -6.34 -1.64 -15.06
N THR A 205 -5.76 -1.69 -13.87
CA THR A 205 -6.03 -2.75 -12.88
C THR A 205 -6.14 -2.17 -11.47
N SER A 206 -7.07 -2.67 -10.67
CA SER A 206 -7.14 -2.32 -9.24
C SER A 206 -5.92 -2.86 -8.48
N SER A 207 -5.55 -2.25 -7.35
CA SER A 207 -4.41 -2.72 -6.53
C SER A 207 -4.54 -4.16 -6.04
N ASN A 208 -5.77 -4.66 -5.84
CA ASN A 208 -6.00 -6.06 -5.47
C ASN A 208 -6.00 -7.03 -6.67
N GLY A 209 -5.86 -6.52 -7.90
CA GLY A 209 -5.83 -7.29 -9.14
C GLY A 209 -7.15 -7.98 -9.53
N LYS A 210 -8.25 -7.70 -8.81
CA LYS A 210 -9.56 -8.34 -9.05
C LYS A 210 -10.41 -7.62 -10.10
N GLN A 211 -10.17 -6.34 -10.31
CA GLN A 211 -10.89 -5.49 -11.26
C GLN A 211 -9.87 -4.90 -12.25
N GLY A 212 -10.30 -4.68 -13.49
CA GLY A 212 -9.45 -4.10 -14.51
C GLY A 212 -10.01 -4.27 -15.92
N GLY A 213 -9.46 -3.49 -16.84
CA GLY A 213 -9.92 -3.47 -18.22
C GLY A 213 -9.18 -2.46 -19.10
N PRO A 214 -9.71 -2.17 -20.29
CA PRO A 214 -9.09 -1.26 -21.26
C PRO A 214 -9.15 0.22 -20.85
N SER A 215 -9.99 0.58 -19.86
CA SER A 215 -10.21 1.95 -19.42
C SER A 215 -10.16 2.12 -17.90
N PHE A 216 -9.87 3.35 -17.47
CA PHE A 216 -9.73 3.72 -16.06
C PHE A 216 -10.91 3.26 -15.19
N LYS A 217 -12.14 3.45 -15.70
CA LYS A 217 -13.38 3.09 -15.01
C LYS A 217 -13.51 1.59 -14.73
N ASP A 218 -12.84 0.73 -15.50
CA ASP A 218 -12.92 -0.72 -15.34
C ASP A 218 -12.08 -1.20 -14.14
N ALA A 219 -11.18 -0.34 -13.66
CA ALA A 219 -10.36 -0.57 -12.48
C ALA A 219 -10.81 0.24 -11.26
N LEU A 220 -11.86 1.07 -11.40
CA LEU A 220 -12.37 1.86 -10.29
C LEU A 220 -12.89 0.95 -9.17
N PRO A 221 -12.37 1.11 -7.95
CA PRO A 221 -12.86 0.35 -6.80
C PRO A 221 -14.26 0.81 -6.42
N ASP A 222 -15.04 -0.11 -5.84
CA ASP A 222 -16.37 0.19 -5.30
C ASP A 222 -16.24 1.16 -4.11
N ILE A 223 -16.67 2.40 -4.30
CA ILE A 223 -16.69 3.41 -3.23
C ILE A 223 -17.81 3.03 -2.25
N PRO A 224 -17.53 2.87 -0.95
CA PRO A 224 -18.57 2.55 0.03
C PRO A 224 -19.59 3.70 0.16
N ASP A 225 -20.84 3.35 0.45
CA ASP A 225 -21.87 4.33 0.81
C ASP A 225 -21.37 5.26 1.94
N GLY A 226 -21.65 6.55 1.82
CA GLY A 226 -21.27 7.55 2.83
C GLY A 226 -19.85 8.08 2.74
N TYR A 227 -19.19 7.94 1.57
CA TYR A 227 -17.90 8.55 1.28
C TYR A 227 -18.02 9.51 0.11
N VAL A 228 -17.32 10.64 0.22
CA VAL A 228 -17.17 11.64 -0.83
C VAL A 228 -15.72 11.73 -1.26
N GLN A 229 -15.52 11.98 -2.54
CA GLN A 229 -14.19 12.15 -3.11
C GLN A 229 -13.54 13.41 -2.53
N ALA A 230 -12.39 13.24 -1.87
CA ALA A 230 -11.69 14.34 -1.20
C ALA A 230 -10.71 15.07 -2.13
N GLY A 231 -10.31 14.45 -3.24
CA GLY A 231 -9.31 14.99 -4.16
C GLY A 231 -9.55 14.58 -5.61
N GLN A 232 -8.56 14.83 -6.47
CA GLN A 232 -8.53 14.30 -7.83
C GLN A 232 -7.57 13.11 -7.88
N TRP A 233 -7.79 12.20 -8.82
CA TRP A 233 -6.82 11.15 -9.09
C TRP A 233 -5.49 11.76 -9.55
N GLN A 234 -4.42 11.39 -8.88
CA GLN A 234 -3.07 11.83 -9.21
C GLN A 234 -2.16 10.61 -9.29
N TYR A 235 -1.21 10.62 -10.22
CA TYR A 235 -0.21 9.57 -10.28
C TYR A 235 0.92 9.83 -9.29
N ASP A 236 1.38 8.76 -8.65
CA ASP A 236 2.47 8.80 -7.70
C ASP A 236 3.82 8.83 -8.43
N VAL A 237 4.58 9.90 -8.21
CA VAL A 237 5.92 10.13 -8.78
C VAL A 237 7.05 9.72 -7.85
N SER A 238 6.74 9.24 -6.65
CA SER A 238 7.75 8.92 -5.66
C SER A 238 8.56 7.67 -5.99
N HIS A 239 7.95 6.71 -6.67
CA HIS A 239 8.53 5.40 -7.00
C HIS A 239 9.07 5.31 -8.44
N GLY A 240 8.63 6.20 -9.34
CA GLY A 240 8.91 6.11 -10.78
C GLY A 240 9.78 7.24 -11.33
N ASP A 241 9.83 7.31 -12.66
CA ASP A 241 10.41 8.45 -13.37
C ASP A 241 9.67 9.77 -13.04
N ALA A 242 10.03 10.86 -13.70
CA ALA A 242 9.39 12.16 -13.50
C ALA A 242 7.86 12.15 -13.74
N ASN A 243 7.33 11.11 -14.38
CA ASN A 243 5.92 10.93 -14.68
C ASN A 243 5.28 9.77 -13.89
N GLY A 244 5.99 9.18 -12.92
CA GLY A 244 5.51 8.09 -12.07
C GLY A 244 5.58 6.69 -12.71
N TRP A 245 6.27 6.53 -13.83
CA TRP A 245 6.44 5.22 -14.45
C TRP A 245 7.55 4.42 -13.76
N VAL A 246 7.24 3.18 -13.42
CA VAL A 246 8.23 2.16 -13.08
C VAL A 246 8.28 1.10 -14.16
N TYR A 247 9.44 0.47 -14.35
CA TYR A 247 9.74 -0.38 -15.49
C TYR A 247 10.18 -1.77 -15.05
N ALA A 248 9.81 -2.80 -15.81
CA ALA A 248 10.24 -4.18 -15.54
C ALA A 248 10.37 -4.98 -16.84
N ASN A 249 11.03 -6.13 -16.74
CA ASN A 249 11.08 -7.12 -17.83
C ASN A 249 9.71 -7.78 -18.04
N THR A 250 8.99 -8.06 -16.95
CA THR A 250 7.65 -8.65 -16.95
C THR A 250 6.78 -8.02 -15.86
N PHE A 251 5.46 -8.23 -15.90
CA PHE A 251 4.55 -7.73 -14.85
C PHE A 251 4.76 -8.37 -13.47
N SER A 252 5.62 -9.39 -13.38
CA SER A 252 6.05 -9.98 -12.11
C SER A 252 7.13 -9.15 -11.39
N GLY A 253 7.68 -8.12 -12.05
CA GLY A 253 8.81 -7.36 -11.53
C GLY A 253 10.16 -8.07 -11.76
N PRO A 254 11.24 -7.65 -11.07
CA PRO A 254 11.31 -6.48 -10.18
C PRO A 254 11.06 -5.16 -10.96
N TRP A 255 10.55 -4.16 -10.26
CA TRP A 255 10.24 -2.84 -10.84
C TRP A 255 11.38 -1.87 -10.57
N ARG A 256 11.74 -1.07 -11.57
CA ARG A 256 12.89 -0.17 -11.56
C ARG A 256 12.40 1.24 -11.86
N LYS A 257 12.98 2.24 -11.20
CA LYS A 257 12.64 3.67 -11.41
C LYS A 257 12.95 4.14 -12.83
N GLU A 258 14.07 3.67 -13.39
CA GLU A 258 14.56 4.08 -14.69
C GLU A 258 14.36 3.01 -15.77
N LYS A 259 14.19 3.47 -17.01
CA LYS A 259 14.02 2.57 -18.15
C LYS A 259 15.37 1.96 -18.57
N GLY A 260 15.52 0.66 -18.32
CA GLY A 260 16.57 -0.18 -18.89
C GLY A 260 16.25 -0.70 -20.30
N ALA A 261 17.28 -1.15 -21.02
CA ALA A 261 17.17 -1.67 -22.38
C ALA A 261 16.35 -2.98 -22.48
N LEU A 262 16.33 -3.78 -21.43
CA LEU A 262 15.62 -5.05 -21.37
C LEU A 262 14.16 -4.92 -20.92
N HIS A 263 13.78 -3.80 -20.30
CA HIS A 263 12.42 -3.62 -19.81
C HIS A 263 11.42 -3.66 -20.97
N ARG A 264 10.33 -4.39 -20.75
CA ARG A 264 9.26 -4.59 -21.72
C ARG A 264 7.91 -4.11 -21.23
N VAL A 265 7.76 -3.91 -19.93
CA VAL A 265 6.53 -3.41 -19.33
C VAL A 265 6.83 -2.21 -18.45
N ARG A 266 5.84 -1.32 -18.33
CA ARG A 266 5.84 -0.26 -17.34
C ARG A 266 4.49 -0.16 -16.67
N ARG A 267 4.49 0.30 -15.43
CA ARG A 267 3.26 0.62 -14.71
C ARG A 267 3.38 1.95 -13.98
N ARG A 268 2.25 2.56 -13.66
CA ARG A 268 2.16 3.80 -12.89
C ARG A 268 0.99 3.72 -11.91
N LEU A 269 1.26 4.07 -10.66
CA LEU A 269 0.26 4.07 -9.60
C LEU A 269 -0.52 5.39 -9.64
N TRP A 270 -1.84 5.29 -9.65
CA TRP A 270 -2.77 6.40 -9.47
C TRP A 270 -3.42 6.26 -8.10
N VAL A 271 -3.47 7.36 -7.35
CA VAL A 271 -4.00 7.42 -6.00
C VAL A 271 -5.08 8.48 -5.91
N ASN A 272 -6.10 8.22 -5.11
CA ASN A 272 -7.10 9.19 -4.71
C ASN A 272 -7.60 8.89 -3.30
N HIS A 273 -8.07 9.92 -2.61
CA HIS A 273 -8.60 9.81 -1.25
C HIS A 273 -10.09 10.11 -1.24
N TYR A 274 -10.82 9.36 -0.43
CA TYR A 274 -12.23 9.60 -0.16
C TYR A 274 -12.40 9.76 1.34
N ASP A 275 -13.10 10.82 1.72
CA ASP A 275 -13.42 11.11 3.11
C ASP A 275 -14.84 10.67 3.38
N ARG A 276 -15.07 10.09 4.55
CA ARG A 276 -16.43 9.80 4.99
C ARG A 276 -17.21 11.11 5.11
N CYS A 277 -18.47 11.12 4.67
CA CYS A 277 -19.35 12.26 4.82
C CYS A 277 -19.43 12.69 6.29
N PRO A 278 -19.31 14.00 6.60
CA PRO A 278 -19.38 14.51 7.98
C PRO A 278 -20.70 14.18 8.70
N GLU A 279 -21.78 14.01 7.93
CA GLU A 279 -23.12 13.68 8.43
C GLU A 279 -23.32 12.21 8.83
N HIS A 280 -22.37 11.32 8.50
CA HIS A 280 -22.32 9.99 9.08
C HIS A 280 -21.69 10.08 10.48
N VAL A 281 -22.53 10.19 11.51
CA VAL A 281 -22.10 10.19 12.91
C VAL A 281 -21.66 8.77 13.31
N ALA A 282 -20.66 8.68 14.19
CA ALA A 282 -20.25 7.40 14.76
C ALA A 282 -21.46 6.70 15.41
N PRO A 283 -21.64 5.38 15.21
CA PRO A 283 -22.70 4.66 15.91
C PRO A 283 -22.51 4.86 17.42
N ALA A 284 -23.58 5.23 18.13
CA ALA A 284 -23.53 5.45 19.57
C ALA A 284 -22.92 4.22 20.26
N ALA A 285 -21.95 4.47 21.13
CA ALA A 285 -21.41 3.43 22.00
C ALA A 285 -22.54 3.02 22.98
N PHE A 286 -23.20 1.90 22.68
CA PHE A 286 -24.13 1.23 23.56
C PHE A 286 -23.42 0.14 24.34
#